data_AF-A0A482Y1F1-F1
#
_entry.id   AF-A0A482Y1F1-F1
#
_cell.length_a   1.000
_cell.length_b   1.000
_cell.length_c   1.000
_cell.angle_alpha   90.00
_cell.angle_beta   90.00
_cell.angle_gamma   90.00
#
_symmetry.space_group_name_H-M   'P 1'
#
loop_
_entity.id
_entity.type
_entity.pdbx_description
1 polymer ?
#
loop_
_entity_poly.entity_id
_entity_poly.type
_entity_poly.pdbx_seq_one_letter_code
_entity_poly.pdbx_strand_id
1 'polypeptide(L)'
;MTTMDGEKNSESEVRFRKRLVRVVVSVIVLTGVTVILGYGGWIVLTLTAKVGGYDPETADGELLRDRLLAWPDRNREVMRSSGRTSLPLKP
;
A
#
# COMPACT_ATOMS: atom_id res chain seq x y z
N MET A 1 -64.71 4.09 -6.70
CA MET A 1 -63.66 3.46 -7.52
C MET A 1 -62.33 4.14 -7.23
N THR A 2 -61.82 3.97 -6.01
CA THR A 2 -60.65 4.72 -5.48
C THR A 2 -59.79 3.88 -4.52
N THR A 3 -60.23 2.68 -4.14
CA THR A 3 -59.53 1.80 -3.20
C THR A 3 -58.43 0.97 -3.86
N MET A 4 -58.57 0.63 -5.15
CA MET A 4 -57.61 -0.22 -5.88
C MET A 4 -56.28 0.47 -6.24
N ASP A 5 -56.23 1.80 -6.28
CA ASP A 5 -55.00 2.54 -6.65
C ASP A 5 -54.07 2.82 -5.46
N GLY A 6 -54.63 2.97 -4.24
CA GLY A 6 -53.84 3.16 -3.02
C GLY A 6 -53.07 1.91 -2.58
N GLU A 7 -53.65 0.73 -2.80
CA GLU A 7 -53.05 -0.56 -2.43
C GLU A 7 -51.90 -0.96 -3.36
N LYS A 8 -52.02 -0.68 -4.67
CA LYS A 8 -50.92 -0.89 -5.63
C LYS A 8 -49.73 0.03 -5.35
N ASN A 9 -50.00 1.26 -4.91
CA ASN A 9 -48.95 2.22 -4.60
C ASN A 9 -48.13 1.76 -3.38
N SER A 10 -48.79 1.32 -2.31
CA SER A 10 -48.12 0.82 -1.10
C SER A 10 -47.32 -0.46 -1.34
N GLU A 11 -47.84 -1.42 -2.13
CA GLU A 11 -47.07 -2.61 -2.52
C GLU A 11 -45.82 -2.25 -3.33
N SER A 12 -45.96 -1.31 -4.28
CA SER A 12 -44.84 -0.85 -5.10
C SER A 12 -43.76 -0.17 -4.26
N GLU A 13 -44.17 0.63 -3.27
CA GLU A 13 -43.27 1.33 -2.36
C GLU A 13 -42.55 0.36 -1.42
N VAL A 14 -43.26 -0.65 -0.89
CA VAL A 14 -42.66 -1.73 -0.09
C VAL A 14 -41.66 -2.53 -0.91
N ARG A 15 -41.97 -2.83 -2.19
CA ARG A 15 -41.06 -3.53 -3.11
C ARG A 15 -39.84 -2.69 -3.45
N PHE A 16 -40.01 -1.38 -3.62
CA PHE A 16 -38.92 -0.44 -3.87
C PHE A 16 -38.00 -0.31 -2.66
N ARG A 17 -38.54 -0.10 -1.46
CA ARG A 17 -37.78 -0.07 -0.20
C ARG A 17 -37.00 -1.36 0.02
N LYS A 18 -37.61 -2.52 -0.23
CA LYS A 18 -36.93 -3.82 -0.11
C LYS A 18 -35.75 -3.96 -1.08
N ARG A 19 -35.88 -3.47 -2.31
CA ARG A 19 -34.77 -3.42 -3.27
C ARG A 19 -33.68 -2.45 -2.84
N LEU A 20 -34.06 -1.27 -2.37
CA LEU A 20 -33.12 -0.24 -1.88
C LEU A 20 -32.29 -0.77 -0.70
N VAL A 21 -32.94 -1.39 0.29
CA VAL A 21 -32.24 -2.01 1.44
C VAL A 21 -31.27 -3.08 0.97
N ARG A 22 -31.67 -3.92 0.01
CA ARG A 22 -30.79 -4.95 -0.54
C ARG A 22 -29.55 -4.36 -1.21
N VAL A 23 -29.72 -3.26 -1.96
CA VAL A 23 -28.61 -2.54 -2.61
C VAL A 23 -27.69 -1.94 -1.56
N VAL A 24 -28.23 -1.25 -0.54
CA VAL A 24 -27.44 -0.65 0.54
C VAL A 24 -26.63 -1.70 1.28
N VAL A 25 -27.24 -2.83 1.64
CA VAL A 25 -26.53 -3.96 2.27
C VAL A 25 -25.44 -4.49 1.35
N SER A 26 -25.71 -4.63 0.06
CA SER A 26 -24.71 -5.10 -0.91
C SER A 26 -23.52 -4.14 -1.02
N VAL A 27 -23.76 -2.83 -1.01
CA VAL A 27 -22.71 -1.81 -1.03
C VAL A 27 -21.88 -1.89 0.24
N ILE A 28 -22.50 -1.95 1.42
CA ILE A 28 -21.77 -2.04 2.70
C ILE A 28 -20.87 -3.27 2.75
N VAL A 29 -21.40 -4.44 2.34
CA VAL A 29 -20.62 -5.68 2.32
C VAL A 29 -19.46 -5.58 1.33
N LEU A 30 -19.72 -5.10 0.11
CA LEU A 30 -18.69 -4.98 -0.92
C LEU A 30 -17.60 -3.98 -0.50
N THR A 31 -17.98 -2.84 0.06
CA THR A 31 -17.06 -1.83 0.61
C THR A 31 -16.25 -2.40 1.75
N GLY A 32 -16.87 -3.11 2.70
CA GLY A 32 -16.15 -3.75 3.80
C GLY A 32 -15.11 -4.76 3.30
N VAL A 33 -15.49 -5.61 2.35
CA VAL A 33 -14.57 -6.59 1.73
C VAL A 33 -13.42 -5.90 0.98
N THR A 34 -13.72 -4.88 0.18
CA THR A 34 -12.67 -4.14 -0.57
C THR A 34 -11.76 -3.33 0.33
N VAL A 35 -12.27 -2.74 1.42
CA VAL A 35 -11.46 -2.08 2.44
C VAL A 35 -10.56 -3.10 3.14
N ILE A 36 -11.10 -4.23 3.62
CA ILE A 36 -10.29 -5.25 4.29
C ILE A 36 -9.23 -5.83 3.35
N LEU A 37 -9.56 -6.12 2.08
CA LEU A 37 -8.59 -6.60 1.10
C LEU A 37 -7.58 -5.51 0.69
N GLY A 38 -8.02 -4.26 0.54
CA GLY A 38 -7.16 -3.15 0.16
C GLY A 38 -6.18 -2.76 1.27
N TYR A 39 -6.70 -2.49 2.47
CA TYR A 39 -5.88 -2.19 3.65
C TYR A 39 -5.12 -3.42 4.15
N GLY A 40 -5.72 -4.61 4.08
CA GLY A 40 -5.02 -5.86 4.38
C GLY A 40 -3.88 -6.11 3.40
N GLY A 41 -4.08 -5.82 2.11
CA GLY A 41 -3.04 -5.84 1.10
C GLY A 41 -1.91 -4.86 1.41
N TRP A 42 -2.24 -3.63 1.83
CA TRP A 42 -1.24 -2.66 2.29
C TRP A 42 -0.42 -3.17 3.47
N ILE A 43 -1.07 -3.76 4.48
CA ILE A 43 -0.40 -4.32 5.66
C ILE A 43 0.53 -5.47 5.26
N VAL A 44 0.06 -6.39 4.42
CA VAL A 44 0.86 -7.52 3.92
C VAL A 44 2.05 -7.01 3.12
N LEU A 45 1.84 -6.09 2.17
CA LEU A 45 2.93 -5.49 1.38
C LEU A 45 3.95 -4.77 2.26
N THR A 46 3.50 -4.05 3.28
CA THR A 46 4.39 -3.35 4.20
C THR A 46 5.23 -4.32 5.04
N LEU A 47 4.61 -5.39 5.55
CA LEU A 47 5.30 -6.43 6.29
C LEU A 47 6.31 -7.19 5.39
N THR A 48 5.90 -7.55 4.18
CA THR A 48 6.77 -8.19 3.19
C THR A 48 7.92 -7.28 2.78
N ALA A 49 7.71 -5.97 2.63
CA ALA A 49 8.79 -5.03 2.34
C ALA A 49 9.78 -4.89 3.50
N LYS A 50 9.28 -4.88 4.75
CA LYS A 50 10.10 -4.82 5.97
C LYS A 50 10.93 -6.08 6.20
N VAL A 51 10.39 -7.26 5.89
CA VAL A 51 11.03 -8.56 6.16
C VAL A 51 11.79 -9.08 4.94
N GLY A 52 11.29 -8.82 3.73
CA GLY A 52 11.84 -9.29 2.46
C GLY A 52 12.87 -8.35 1.83
N GLY A 53 13.07 -7.15 2.38
CA GLY A 53 14.18 -6.27 2.02
C GLY A 53 15.49 -6.82 2.56
N TYR A 54 15.99 -7.91 1.98
CA TYR A 54 17.35 -8.38 2.20
C TYR A 54 18.29 -7.23 1.84
N ASP A 55 19.00 -6.70 2.82
CA ASP A 55 20.07 -5.74 2.58
C ASP A 55 21.35 -6.54 2.31
N PRO A 56 21.82 -6.58 1.06
CA PRO A 56 22.96 -7.40 0.70
C PRO A 56 24.22 -6.90 1.40
N GLU A 57 25.02 -7.85 1.88
CA GLU A 57 26.37 -7.56 2.33
C GLU A 57 27.32 -7.49 1.13
N THR A 58 28.23 -6.53 1.17
CA THR A 58 29.33 -6.40 0.22
C THR A 58 30.36 -7.52 0.46
N ALA A 59 31.29 -7.71 -0.48
CA ALA A 59 32.32 -8.76 -0.37
C ALA A 59 33.17 -8.68 0.93
N ASP A 60 33.18 -7.52 1.59
CA ASP A 60 33.93 -7.25 2.82
C ASP A 60 33.07 -7.36 4.09
N GLY A 61 31.80 -7.78 3.96
CA GLY A 61 30.85 -7.93 5.07
C GLY A 61 30.18 -6.62 5.54
N GLU A 62 30.43 -5.49 4.88
CA GLU A 62 29.67 -4.25 5.13
C GLU A 62 28.31 -4.33 4.44
N LEU A 63 27.25 -3.87 5.10
CA LEU A 63 25.94 -3.71 4.49
C LEU A 63 26.00 -2.71 3.33
N LEU A 64 25.41 -3.07 2.19
CA LEU A 64 25.43 -2.24 0.98
C LEU A 64 24.84 -0.84 1.25
N ARG A 65 23.78 -0.74 2.08
CA ARG A 65 23.20 0.55 2.45
C ARG A 65 24.19 1.48 3.15
N ASP A 66 24.99 0.96 4.07
CA ASP A 66 25.92 1.77 4.87
C ASP A 66 27.09 2.24 4.00
N ARG A 67 27.55 1.36 3.10
CA ARG A 67 28.57 1.70 2.09
C ARG A 67 28.07 2.77 1.11
N LEU A 68 26.84 2.65 0.62
CA LEU A 68 26.21 3.62 -0.28
C LEU A 68 26.02 4.98 0.38
N LEU A 69 25.59 5.01 1.64
CA LEU A 69 25.40 6.25 2.40
C LEU A 69 26.73 6.96 2.68
N ALA A 70 27.80 6.22 2.96
CA ALA A 70 29.13 6.80 3.19
C ALA A 70 29.87 7.17 1.90
N TRP A 71 29.44 6.67 0.74
CA TRP A 71 30.13 6.85 -0.54
C TRP A 71 30.38 8.32 -0.93
N PRO A 72 29.41 9.25 -0.81
CA PRO A 72 29.61 10.65 -1.20
C PRO A 72 30.71 11.33 -0.37
N ASP A 73 30.73 11.10 0.94
CA ASP A 73 31.73 11.72 1.82
C ASP A 73 33.11 11.12 1.61
N ARG A 74 33.22 9.79 1.50
CA ARG A 74 34.48 9.12 1.15
C ARG A 74 35.03 9.60 -0.20
N ASN A 75 34.18 9.74 -1.22
CA ASN A 75 34.58 10.23 -2.54
C ASN A 75 35.02 11.71 -2.50
N ARG A 76 34.31 12.53 -1.72
CA ARG A 76 34.64 13.94 -1.52
C ARG A 76 35.97 14.15 -0.82
N GLU A 77 36.34 13.30 0.13
CA GLU A 77 37.67 13.31 0.76
C GLU A 77 38.79 13.01 -0.24
N VAL A 78 38.59 12.03 -1.14
CA VAL A 78 39.56 11.75 -2.22
C VAL A 78 39.73 12.96 -3.13
N MET A 79 38.64 13.60 -3.55
CA MET A 79 38.70 14.81 -4.37
C MET A 79 39.44 15.95 -3.65
N ARG A 80 39.22 16.14 -2.35
CA ARG A 80 39.93 17.16 -1.55
C ARG A 80 41.42 16.88 -1.40
N SER A 81 41.82 15.60 -1.37
CA SER A 81 43.23 15.21 -1.36
C SER A 81 43.92 15.33 -2.74
N SER A 82 43.20 15.82 -3.77
CA SER A 82 43.64 15.77 -5.17
C SER A 82 44.00 14.34 -5.62
N GLY A 83 43.29 13.33 -5.12
CA GLY A 83 43.54 11.92 -5.45
C GLY A 83 44.77 11.30 -4.78
N ARG A 84 45.34 11.93 -3.74
CA ARG A 84 46.49 11.39 -2.99
C ARG A 84 46.11 10.31 -1.98
N THR A 85 44.84 10.24 -1.60
CA THR A 85 44.27 9.15 -0.80
C THR A 85 43.76 8.02 -1.70
N SER A 86 43.78 6.80 -1.18
CA SER A 86 43.21 5.62 -1.83
C SER A 86 41.74 5.82 -2.21
N LEU A 87 41.35 5.38 -3.40
CA LEU A 87 39.95 5.39 -3.83
C LEU A 87 39.09 4.56 -2.86
N PRO A 88 37.90 5.05 -2.51
CA PRO A 88 36.97 4.26 -1.72
C PRO A 88 36.51 3.03 -2.52
N LEU A 89 36.23 1.94 -1.81
CA LEU A 89 35.74 0.69 -2.39
C LEU A 89 34.36 0.90 -3.02
N LYS A 90 34.26 0.59 -4.32
CA LYS A 90 33.04 0.78 -5.13
C LYS A 90 31.82 0.23 -4.38
N PRO A 91 30.69 0.96 -4.37
CA PRO A 91 29.46 0.45 -3.81
C PRO A 91 28.95 -0.76 -4.59
#